data_AF-A0ABD5VRG7-F1
#
_entry.id   AF-A0ABD5VRG7-F1
#
_cell.length_a   1.000
_cell.length_b   1.000
_cell.length_c   1.000
_cell.angle_alpha   90.00
_cell.angle_beta   90.00
_cell.angle_gamma   90.00
#
_symmetry.space_group_name_H-M   'P 1'
#
loop_
_entity.id
_entity.type
_entity.pdbx_description
1 polymer ?
#
loop_
_entity_poly.entity_id
_entity_poly.type
_entity_poly.pdbx_seq_one_letter_code
_entity_poly.pdbx_strand_id
1 'polypeptide(L)'
;MSTHVDSEPRIDARDGRHAPAYGPIDAVLGFLLFYYVVDRATPTVVAVFADVLPDVSPSLVGLGLAMLLWFILVVTAVDQVRRQLAALGVGTHHAVDSDTESSATYPAQQALGYGVLVVLGGAVAAWTFDRGVETAVSMIRVVATLDAGAFVLADFVVMVVFFASFGLATHSLDRLVIGGVRSMLAD
;
A
#
# COMPACT_ATOMS: atom_id res chain seq x y z
N MET A 1 30.32 -22.11 45.58
CA MET A 1 28.90 -22.47 45.80
C MET A 1 28.08 -21.60 44.86
N SER A 2 27.70 -22.14 43.72
CA SER A 2 27.00 -21.46 42.63
C SER A 2 25.50 -21.57 42.85
N THR A 3 24.80 -20.45 43.02
CA THR A 3 23.34 -20.39 42.97
C THR A 3 22.94 -19.95 41.56
N HIS A 4 22.68 -20.93 40.69
CA HIS A 4 21.84 -20.72 39.51
C HIS A 4 20.42 -20.45 40.01
N VAL A 5 19.91 -19.26 39.70
CA VAL A 5 18.48 -18.96 39.81
C VAL A 5 17.87 -19.47 38.52
N ASP A 6 17.08 -20.54 38.64
CA ASP A 6 16.18 -21.01 37.60
C ASP A 6 15.21 -19.88 37.24
N SER A 7 15.51 -19.19 36.16
CA SER A 7 14.54 -18.36 35.46
C SER A 7 13.65 -19.30 34.66
N GLU A 8 12.58 -19.81 35.28
CA GLU A 8 11.47 -20.36 34.51
C GLU A 8 11.01 -19.29 33.52
N PRO A 9 11.02 -19.55 32.20
CA PRO A 9 10.38 -18.64 31.27
C PRO A 9 8.90 -18.72 31.58
N ARG A 10 8.38 -17.69 32.25
CA ARG A 10 6.95 -17.43 32.35
C ARG A 10 6.47 -17.19 30.92
N ILE A 11 6.10 -18.28 30.25
CA ILE A 11 5.24 -18.24 29.08
C ILE A 11 3.90 -17.76 29.62
N ASP A 12 3.78 -16.45 29.78
CA ASP A 12 2.49 -15.79 29.84
C ASP A 12 1.81 -16.16 28.52
N ALA A 13 1.00 -17.21 28.57
CA ALA A 13 0.03 -17.54 27.55
C ALA A 13 -0.91 -16.33 27.46
N ARG A 14 -0.50 -15.35 26.64
CA ARG A 14 -1.38 -14.28 26.19
C ARG A 14 -2.53 -15.00 25.49
N ASP A 15 -3.68 -14.98 26.15
CA ASP A 15 -4.98 -15.33 25.59
C ASP A 15 -4.98 -14.98 24.10
N GLY A 16 -5.22 -15.99 23.28
CA GLY A 16 -5.29 -15.92 21.82
C GLY A 16 -6.45 -15.04 21.37
N ARG A 17 -6.35 -13.74 21.59
CA ARG A 17 -7.22 -12.74 20.98
C ARG A 17 -6.74 -12.56 19.56
N HIS A 18 -7.34 -13.32 18.66
CA HIS A 18 -7.27 -13.15 17.23
C HIS A 18 -7.69 -11.72 16.88
N ALA A 19 -6.69 -10.86 16.67
CA ALA A 19 -6.88 -9.45 16.39
C ALA A 19 -6.70 -9.21 14.88
N PRO A 20 -7.56 -8.44 14.20
CA PRO A 20 -7.45 -8.21 12.76
C PRO A 20 -6.07 -7.68 12.36
N ALA A 21 -5.44 -8.22 11.31
CA ALA A 21 -4.13 -7.75 10.85
C ALA A 21 -4.22 -6.32 10.29
N TYR A 22 -3.18 -5.51 10.49
CA TYR A 22 -2.98 -4.24 9.76
C TYR A 22 -2.75 -4.51 8.26
N GLY A 23 -3.09 -3.56 7.40
CA GLY A 23 -2.85 -3.57 5.95
C GLY A 23 -4.07 -3.61 5.01
N PRO A 24 -5.29 -4.04 5.39
CA PRO A 24 -6.41 -4.10 4.46
C PRO A 24 -6.78 -2.76 3.83
N ILE A 25 -6.79 -1.68 4.59
CA ILE A 25 -7.20 -0.36 4.09
C ILE A 25 -6.14 0.18 3.14
N ASP A 26 -4.88 0.05 3.53
CA ASP A 26 -3.73 0.43 2.71
C ASP A 26 -3.74 -0.33 1.37
N ALA A 27 -4.00 -1.64 1.40
CA ALA A 27 -4.08 -2.47 0.20
C ALA A 27 -5.24 -2.09 -0.72
N VAL A 28 -6.43 -1.84 -0.17
CA VAL A 28 -7.60 -1.43 -0.96
C VAL A 28 -7.35 -0.07 -1.61
N LEU A 29 -6.92 0.93 -0.84
CA LEU A 29 -6.69 2.28 -1.35
C LEU A 29 -5.51 2.30 -2.34
N GLY A 30 -4.45 1.56 -2.06
CA GLY A 30 -3.32 1.37 -2.98
C GLY A 30 -3.75 0.73 -4.29
N PHE A 31 -4.55 -0.34 -4.24
CA PHE A 31 -5.07 -0.97 -5.45
C PHE A 31 -6.00 -0.04 -6.25
N LEU A 32 -6.87 0.73 -5.59
CA LEU A 32 -7.74 1.69 -6.27
C LEU A 32 -6.95 2.79 -6.97
N LEU A 33 -5.92 3.34 -6.33
CA LEU A 33 -5.04 4.32 -6.96
C LEU A 33 -4.30 3.71 -8.15
N PHE A 34 -3.76 2.50 -7.98
CA PHE A 34 -3.08 1.78 -9.04
C PHE A 34 -4.01 1.54 -10.24
N TYR A 35 -5.21 1.03 -10.00
CA TYR A 35 -6.23 0.85 -11.01
C TYR A 35 -6.53 2.14 -11.76
N TYR A 36 -6.75 3.24 -11.03
CA TYR A 36 -7.03 4.54 -11.62
C TYR A 36 -5.87 5.05 -12.50
N VAL A 37 -4.63 4.93 -12.03
CA VAL A 37 -3.45 5.32 -12.82
C VAL A 37 -3.32 4.47 -14.08
N VAL A 38 -3.53 3.16 -13.98
CA VAL A 38 -3.46 2.27 -15.16
C VAL A 38 -4.59 2.56 -16.15
N ASP A 39 -5.81 2.79 -15.68
CA ASP A 39 -6.94 3.18 -16.53
C ASP A 39 -6.63 4.46 -17.31
N ARG A 40 -6.11 5.49 -16.62
CA ARG A 40 -5.67 6.75 -17.24
C ARG A 40 -4.46 6.57 -18.17
N ALA A 41 -3.54 5.67 -17.85
CA ALA A 41 -2.36 5.40 -18.64
C ALA A 41 -2.64 4.56 -19.89
N THR A 42 -3.71 3.75 -19.89
CA THR A 42 -4.01 2.77 -20.93
C THR A 42 -4.04 3.38 -22.34
N PRO A 43 -4.73 4.50 -22.60
CA PRO A 43 -4.71 5.12 -23.93
C PRO A 43 -3.30 5.51 -24.38
N THR A 44 -2.49 6.08 -23.47
CA THR A 44 -1.10 6.49 -23.75
C THR A 44 -0.21 5.28 -24.05
N VAL A 45 -0.31 4.22 -23.24
CA VAL A 45 0.45 2.98 -23.44
C VAL A 45 0.08 2.34 -24.78
N VAL A 46 -1.21 2.22 -25.07
CA VAL A 46 -1.69 1.65 -26.34
C VAL A 46 -1.21 2.45 -27.53
N ALA A 47 -1.24 3.79 -27.47
CA ALA A 47 -0.74 4.64 -28.54
C ALA A 47 0.78 4.45 -28.77
N VAL A 48 1.57 4.46 -27.69
CA VAL A 48 3.02 4.24 -27.75
C VAL A 48 3.36 2.86 -28.35
N PHE A 49 2.66 1.81 -27.91
CA PHE A 49 2.91 0.46 -28.43
C PHE A 49 2.51 0.33 -29.90
N ALA A 50 1.44 0.99 -30.34
CA ALA A 50 1.06 1.00 -31.75
C ALA A 50 2.12 1.68 -32.63
N ASP A 51 2.77 2.73 -32.12
CA ASP A 51 3.85 3.43 -32.83
C ASP A 51 5.15 2.59 -32.90
N VAL A 52 5.49 1.89 -31.82
CA VAL A 52 6.75 1.12 -31.71
C VAL A 52 6.64 -0.27 -32.35
N LEU A 53 5.47 -0.90 -32.25
CA LEU A 53 5.18 -2.26 -32.70
C LEU A 53 3.91 -2.26 -33.58
N PRO A 54 4.01 -1.80 -34.84
CA PRO A 54 2.84 -1.65 -35.71
C PRO A 54 2.15 -2.99 -36.04
N ASP A 55 2.84 -4.12 -35.90
CA ASP A 55 2.28 -5.46 -36.10
C ASP A 55 1.45 -5.95 -34.90
N VAL A 56 1.49 -5.23 -33.76
CA VAL A 56 0.74 -5.59 -32.55
C VAL A 56 -0.58 -4.81 -32.53
N SER A 57 -1.69 -5.55 -32.40
CA SER A 57 -3.02 -4.93 -32.31
C SER A 57 -3.17 -4.10 -31.02
N PRO A 58 -3.70 -2.87 -31.09
CA PRO A 58 -4.04 -2.06 -29.91
C PRO A 58 -4.93 -2.78 -28.89
N SER A 59 -5.84 -3.63 -29.36
CA SER A 59 -6.73 -4.41 -28.49
C SER A 59 -5.98 -5.50 -27.73
N LEU A 60 -4.91 -6.06 -28.30
CA LEU A 60 -4.06 -7.04 -27.64
C LEU A 60 -3.26 -6.40 -26.49
N VAL A 61 -2.77 -5.17 -26.69
CA VAL A 61 -2.11 -4.38 -25.64
C VAL A 61 -3.09 -4.06 -24.51
N GLY A 62 -4.29 -3.59 -24.85
CA GLY A 62 -5.36 -3.34 -23.87
C GLY A 62 -5.77 -4.60 -23.10
N LEU A 63 -5.90 -5.73 -23.79
CA LEU A 63 -6.17 -7.03 -23.16
C LEU A 63 -5.03 -7.45 -22.22
N GLY A 64 -3.78 -7.28 -22.65
CA GLY A 64 -2.60 -7.57 -21.82
C GLY A 64 -2.57 -6.75 -20.53
N LEU A 65 -2.86 -5.44 -20.62
CA LEU A 65 -2.97 -4.56 -19.45
C LEU A 65 -4.12 -5.00 -18.53
N ALA A 66 -5.28 -5.35 -19.08
CA ALA A 66 -6.41 -5.85 -18.30
C ALA A 66 -6.07 -7.17 -17.59
N MET A 67 -5.42 -8.11 -18.27
CA MET A 67 -4.96 -9.37 -17.66
C MET A 67 -3.95 -9.12 -16.54
N LEU A 68 -3.02 -8.18 -16.73
CA LEU A 68 -2.06 -7.79 -15.69
C LEU A 68 -2.77 -7.18 -14.47
N LEU A 69 -3.75 -6.31 -14.67
CA LEU A 69 -4.57 -5.75 -13.59
C LEU A 69 -5.30 -6.85 -12.81
N TRP A 70 -5.95 -7.77 -13.52
CA TRP A 70 -6.62 -8.92 -12.90
C TRP A 70 -5.66 -9.81 -12.12
N PHE A 71 -4.49 -10.07 -12.68
CA PHE A 71 -3.45 -10.84 -11.99
C PHE A 71 -3.01 -10.16 -10.69
N ILE A 72 -2.70 -8.87 -10.73
CA ILE A 72 -2.29 -8.09 -9.55
C ILE A 72 -3.42 -8.06 -8.51
N LEU A 73 -4.67 -7.87 -8.93
CA LEU A 73 -5.84 -7.92 -8.05
C LEU A 73 -5.93 -9.27 -7.33
N VAL A 74 -5.83 -10.38 -8.07
CA VAL A 74 -5.90 -11.72 -7.49
C VAL A 74 -4.75 -11.96 -6.52
N VAL A 75 -3.51 -11.62 -6.88
CA VAL A 75 -2.34 -11.77 -5.99
C VAL A 75 -2.51 -10.94 -4.73
N THR A 76 -2.97 -9.70 -4.84
CA THR A 76 -3.22 -8.81 -3.71
C THR A 76 -4.30 -9.38 -2.81
N ALA A 77 -5.41 -9.83 -3.38
CA ALA A 77 -6.50 -10.43 -2.62
C ALA A 77 -6.06 -11.72 -1.89
N VAL A 78 -5.30 -12.59 -2.55
CA VAL A 78 -4.76 -13.81 -1.94
C VAL A 78 -3.78 -13.47 -0.81
N ASP A 79 -2.92 -12.48 -1.00
CA ASP A 79 -1.99 -12.03 0.04
C ASP A 79 -2.73 -11.47 1.26
N GLN A 80 -3.75 -10.63 1.06
CA GLN A 80 -4.60 -10.12 2.15
C GLN A 80 -5.32 -11.25 2.88
N VAL A 81 -5.87 -12.23 2.16
CA VAL A 81 -6.51 -13.40 2.78
C VAL A 81 -5.51 -14.19 3.60
N ARG A 82 -4.30 -14.46 3.08
CA ARG A 82 -3.24 -15.16 3.83
C ARG A 82 -2.82 -14.39 5.08
N ARG A 83 -2.70 -13.06 4.98
CA ARG A 83 -2.36 -12.20 6.11
C ARG A 83 -3.46 -12.21 7.19
N GLN A 84 -4.73 -12.15 6.80
CA GLN A 84 -5.85 -12.23 7.74
C GLN A 84 -5.95 -13.63 8.38
N LEU A 85 -5.74 -14.70 7.62
CA LEU A 85 -5.68 -16.06 8.15
C LEU A 85 -4.56 -16.24 9.17
N ALA A 86 -3.37 -15.71 8.91
CA ALA A 86 -2.26 -15.74 9.88
C ALA A 86 -2.61 -15.00 11.18
N ALA A 87 -3.32 -13.88 11.11
CA ALA A 87 -3.82 -13.18 12.30
C ALA A 87 -4.94 -13.93 13.04
N LEU A 88 -5.64 -14.83 12.35
CA LEU A 88 -6.55 -15.81 12.93
C LEU A 88 -5.83 -17.09 13.42
N GLY A 89 -4.49 -17.09 13.48
CA GLY A 89 -3.68 -18.22 13.96
C GLY A 89 -3.50 -19.33 12.92
N VAL A 90 -3.92 -19.12 11.67
CA VAL A 90 -3.81 -20.09 10.58
C VAL A 90 -2.60 -19.76 9.70
N GLY A 91 -1.50 -20.48 9.91
CA GLY A 91 -0.25 -20.31 9.17
C GLY A 91 0.60 -19.13 9.65
N THR A 92 1.75 -18.91 8.99
CA THR A 92 2.69 -17.83 9.33
C THR A 92 2.73 -16.77 8.23
N HIS A 93 2.85 -15.50 8.63
CA HIS A 93 3.00 -14.38 7.72
C HIS A 93 3.91 -13.33 8.37
N HIS A 94 5.05 -13.03 7.76
CA HIS A 94 6.13 -12.27 8.40
C HIS A 94 5.70 -10.92 8.97
N ALA A 95 4.75 -10.23 8.33
CA ALA A 95 4.24 -8.96 8.84
C ALA A 95 3.41 -9.11 10.13
N VAL A 96 2.70 -10.22 10.31
CA VAL A 96 1.92 -10.51 11.53
C VAL A 96 2.85 -10.91 12.68
N ASP A 97 3.90 -11.69 12.38
CA ASP A 97 4.92 -12.07 13.38
C ASP A 97 5.62 -10.82 13.94
N SER A 98 6.04 -9.89 13.05
CA SER A 98 6.69 -8.64 13.46
C SER A 98 5.79 -7.71 14.29
N ASP A 99 4.47 -7.72 14.04
CA ASP A 99 3.52 -6.91 14.80
C ASP A 99 3.25 -7.49 16.21
N THR A 100 3.38 -8.83 16.36
CA THR A 100 3.15 -9.54 17.62
C THR A 100 4.34 -9.36 18.59
N GLU A 101 5.56 -9.34 18.06
CA GLU A 101 6.77 -8.99 18.83
C GLU A 101 6.76 -7.52 19.28
N SER A 102 6.11 -6.64 18.51
CA SER A 102 5.90 -5.22 18.82
C SER A 102 4.65 -4.94 19.68
N SER A 103 4.16 -5.92 20.44
CA SER A 103 3.04 -5.76 21.39
C SER A 103 3.43 -4.93 22.62
N ALA A 104 3.84 -3.69 22.41
CA ALA A 104 3.75 -2.63 23.40
C ALA A 104 2.42 -1.92 23.17
N THR A 105 1.53 -1.96 24.16
CA THR A 105 0.28 -1.21 24.22
C THR A 105 0.47 0.19 23.66
N TYR A 106 -0.09 0.46 22.48
CA TYR A 106 0.15 1.70 21.74
C TYR A 106 -0.48 2.88 22.53
N PRO A 107 0.32 3.84 23.04
CA PRO A 107 -0.20 4.93 23.85
C PRO A 107 -1.03 5.90 23.00
N ALA A 108 -2.11 6.44 23.57
CA ALA A 108 -3.08 7.32 22.91
C ALA A 108 -2.46 8.52 22.13
N GLN A 109 -1.25 8.94 22.50
CA GLN A 109 -0.48 9.97 21.79
C GLN A 109 -0.09 9.58 20.36
N GLN A 110 0.16 8.29 20.08
CA GLN A 110 0.49 7.82 18.73
C GLN A 110 -0.74 7.79 17.81
N ALA A 111 -1.93 7.55 18.36
CA ALA A 111 -3.18 7.68 17.61
C ALA A 111 -3.42 9.14 17.15
N LEU A 112 -3.13 10.13 18.00
CA LEU A 112 -3.18 11.54 17.58
C LEU A 112 -2.16 11.84 16.47
N GLY A 113 -0.94 11.29 16.57
CA GLY A 113 0.09 11.42 15.53
C GLY A 113 -0.35 10.85 14.18
N TYR A 114 -0.90 9.64 14.16
CA TYR A 114 -1.45 9.06 12.93
C TYR A 114 -2.63 9.88 12.39
N GLY A 115 -3.50 10.41 13.26
CA GLY A 115 -4.62 11.26 12.83
C GLY A 115 -4.15 12.52 12.09
N VAL A 116 -3.12 13.18 12.63
CA VAL A 116 -2.49 14.33 11.98
C VAL A 116 -1.86 13.94 10.64
N LEU A 117 -1.18 12.79 10.58
CA LEU A 117 -0.59 12.29 9.33
C LEU A 117 -1.64 11.95 8.27
N VAL A 118 -2.79 11.38 8.66
CA VAL A 118 -3.91 11.14 7.72
C VAL A 118 -4.41 12.46 7.14
N VAL A 119 -4.66 13.47 7.99
CA VAL A 119 -5.21 14.76 7.53
C VAL A 119 -4.20 15.50 6.67
N LEU A 120 -2.96 15.66 7.13
CA LEU A 120 -1.93 16.40 6.39
C LEU A 120 -1.51 15.65 5.11
N GLY A 121 -1.21 14.36 5.22
CA GLY A 121 -0.83 13.53 4.08
C GLY A 121 -1.98 13.43 3.06
N GLY A 122 -3.22 13.26 3.53
CA GLY A 122 -4.40 13.23 2.69
C GLY A 122 -4.66 14.57 1.99
N ALA A 123 -4.52 15.69 2.69
CA ALA A 123 -4.68 17.02 2.09
C ALA A 123 -3.61 17.32 1.04
N VAL A 124 -2.34 17.01 1.31
CA VAL A 124 -1.25 17.16 0.34
C VAL A 124 -1.47 16.24 -0.86
N ALA A 125 -1.86 14.98 -0.64
CA ALA A 125 -2.16 14.04 -1.69
C ALA A 125 -3.33 14.52 -2.57
N ALA A 126 -4.43 15.00 -1.96
CA ALA A 126 -5.56 15.54 -2.70
C ALA A 126 -5.18 16.77 -3.52
N TRP A 127 -4.36 17.67 -2.97
CA TRP A 127 -3.92 18.86 -3.69
C TRP A 127 -2.97 18.56 -4.85
N THR A 128 -2.15 17.52 -4.71
CA THR A 128 -1.18 17.10 -5.73
C THR A 128 -1.70 16.02 -6.67
N PHE A 129 -2.93 15.52 -6.47
CA PHE A 129 -3.49 14.35 -7.16
C PHE A 129 -3.49 14.52 -8.68
N ASP A 130 -4.16 15.54 -9.21
CA ASP A 130 -4.32 15.70 -10.65
C ASP A 130 -2.97 15.82 -11.34
N ARG A 131 -2.09 16.70 -10.82
CA ARG A 131 -0.76 16.93 -11.38
C ARG A 131 0.13 15.70 -11.24
N GLY A 132 0.06 15.00 -10.11
CA GLY A 132 0.84 13.78 -9.86
C GLY A 132 0.47 12.66 -10.83
N VAL A 133 -0.83 12.41 -11.01
CA VAL A 133 -1.32 11.38 -11.95
C VAL A 133 -1.02 11.76 -13.39
N GLU A 134 -1.24 13.01 -13.78
CA GLU A 134 -0.93 13.48 -15.13
C GLU A 134 0.56 13.31 -15.45
N THR A 135 1.43 13.66 -14.50
CA THR A 135 2.89 13.47 -14.63
C THR A 135 3.27 11.99 -14.72
N ALA A 136 2.62 11.12 -13.94
CA ALA A 136 2.87 9.68 -13.99
C ALA A 136 2.53 9.11 -15.39
N VAL A 137 1.42 9.56 -15.98
CA VAL A 137 1.02 9.15 -17.34
C VAL A 137 1.94 9.76 -18.39
N SER A 138 2.34 11.03 -18.27
CA SER A 138 3.22 11.69 -19.23
C SER A 138 4.63 11.07 -19.25
N MET A 139 5.12 10.62 -18.09
CA MET A 139 6.41 9.94 -17.96
C MET A 139 6.50 8.67 -18.81
N ILE A 140 5.39 7.96 -19.03
CA ILE A 140 5.35 6.79 -19.93
C ILE A 140 5.82 7.20 -21.33
N ARG A 141 5.33 8.34 -21.83
CA ARG A 141 5.69 8.85 -23.15
C ARG A 141 7.15 9.29 -23.18
N VAL A 142 7.58 10.07 -22.19
CA VAL A 142 8.97 10.54 -22.07
C VAL A 142 9.97 9.38 -22.09
N VAL A 143 9.68 8.32 -21.33
CA VAL A 143 10.53 7.11 -21.28
C VAL A 143 10.47 6.35 -22.60
N ALA A 144 9.28 6.18 -23.18
CA ALA A 144 9.12 5.45 -24.43
C ALA A 144 9.79 6.13 -25.63
N THR A 145 9.75 7.46 -25.69
CA THR A 145 10.37 8.24 -26.77
C THR A 145 11.81 8.65 -26.45
N LEU A 146 12.32 8.31 -25.26
CA LEU A 146 13.64 8.72 -24.75
C LEU A 146 13.86 10.25 -24.82
N ASP A 147 12.79 11.03 -24.65
CA ASP A 147 12.82 12.49 -24.81
C ASP A 147 13.11 13.19 -23.48
N ALA A 148 14.40 13.36 -23.18
CA ALA A 148 14.82 14.07 -21.97
C ALA A 148 14.41 15.56 -21.96
N GLY A 149 14.10 16.16 -23.12
CA GLY A 149 13.66 17.55 -23.22
C GLY A 149 12.22 17.76 -22.75
N ALA A 150 11.39 16.71 -22.84
CA ALA A 150 10.03 16.70 -22.32
C ALA A 150 9.94 16.44 -20.81
N PHE A 151 11.06 16.14 -20.14
CA PHE A 151 11.09 15.89 -18.69
C PHE A 151 11.06 17.19 -17.89
N VAL A 152 10.07 17.34 -17.01
CA VAL A 152 9.95 18.47 -16.10
C VAL A 152 10.20 18.02 -14.67
N LEU A 153 11.37 18.38 -14.12
CA LEU A 153 11.77 17.97 -12.76
C LEU A 153 10.78 18.41 -11.68
N ALA A 154 10.22 19.62 -11.81
CA ALA A 154 9.25 20.14 -10.85
C ALA A 154 7.99 19.26 -10.78
N ASP A 155 7.49 18.82 -11.94
CA ASP A 155 6.30 17.97 -12.02
C ASP A 155 6.59 16.57 -11.49
N PHE A 156 7.77 16.04 -11.80
CA PHE A 156 8.23 14.79 -11.23
C PHE A 156 8.31 14.84 -9.70
N VAL A 157 8.82 15.93 -9.12
CA VAL A 157 8.86 16.12 -7.66
C VAL A 157 7.44 16.17 -7.09
N VAL A 158 6.50 16.87 -7.74
CA VAL A 158 5.09 16.89 -7.30
C VAL A 158 4.48 15.50 -7.32
N MET A 159 4.76 14.71 -8.36
CA MET A 159 4.34 13.31 -8.44
C MET A 159 4.89 12.47 -7.28
N VAL A 160 6.18 12.62 -6.95
CA VAL A 160 6.79 11.93 -5.81
C VAL A 160 6.13 12.34 -4.49
N VAL A 161 5.90 13.65 -4.30
CA VAL A 161 5.21 14.18 -3.11
C VAL A 161 3.79 13.61 -3.01
N PHE A 162 3.08 13.50 -4.14
CA PHE A 162 1.76 12.89 -4.21
C PHE A 162 1.77 11.44 -3.69
N PHE A 163 2.59 10.58 -4.28
CA PHE A 163 2.63 9.16 -3.89
C PHE A 163 3.12 8.95 -2.45
N ALA A 164 4.12 9.73 -2.01
CA ALA A 164 4.62 9.67 -0.64
C ALA A 164 3.54 10.10 0.37
N SER A 165 2.83 11.19 0.09
CA SER A 165 1.77 11.71 0.97
C SER A 165 0.57 10.78 1.02
N PHE A 166 0.19 10.20 -0.13
CA PHE A 166 -0.86 9.19 -0.22
C PHE A 166 -0.50 7.94 0.56
N GLY A 167 0.72 7.40 0.39
CA GLY A 167 1.20 6.23 1.14
C GLY A 167 1.24 6.48 2.64
N LEU A 168 1.73 7.65 3.08
CA LEU A 168 1.71 8.01 4.49
C LEU A 168 0.29 8.11 5.05
N ALA A 169 -0.64 8.70 4.31
CA ALA A 169 -2.02 8.86 4.74
C ALA A 169 -2.75 7.53 4.83
N THR A 170 -2.64 6.68 3.80
CA THR A 170 -3.28 5.36 3.75
C THR A 170 -2.72 4.41 4.81
N HIS A 171 -1.40 4.40 4.99
CA HIS A 171 -0.75 3.64 6.06
C HIS A 171 -1.20 4.10 7.47
N SER A 172 -1.25 5.42 7.68
CA SER A 172 -1.68 5.98 8.97
C SER A 172 -3.16 5.69 9.25
N LEU A 173 -4.00 5.75 8.22
CA LEU A 173 -5.43 5.47 8.31
C LEU A 173 -5.68 4.00 8.67
N ASP A 174 -4.95 3.08 8.04
CA ASP A 174 -5.03 1.66 8.35
C ASP A 174 -4.72 1.38 9.83
N ARG A 175 -3.61 1.93 10.32
CA ARG A 175 -3.23 1.79 11.74
C ARG A 175 -4.25 2.38 12.70
N LEU A 176 -4.86 3.53 12.37
CA LEU A 176 -5.90 4.14 13.20
C LEU A 176 -7.16 3.28 13.29
N VAL A 177 -7.67 2.82 12.14
CA VAL A 177 -8.92 2.08 12.09
C VAL A 177 -8.74 0.71 12.73
N ILE A 178 -7.71 -0.04 12.34
CA ILE A 178 -7.46 -1.37 12.90
C ILE A 178 -7.03 -1.27 14.36
N GLY A 179 -6.22 -0.27 14.74
CA GLY A 179 -5.87 -0.02 16.14
C GLY A 179 -7.09 0.28 17.00
N GLY A 180 -8.02 1.11 16.50
CA GLY A 180 -9.29 1.39 17.15
C GLY A 180 -10.16 0.12 17.31
N VAL A 181 -10.31 -0.68 16.25
CA VAL A 181 -11.05 -1.95 16.30
C VAL A 181 -10.44 -2.91 17.32
N ARG A 182 -9.10 -3.04 17.33
CA ARG A 182 -8.40 -3.88 18.31
C ARG A 182 -8.64 -3.42 19.75
N SER A 183 -8.68 -2.10 20.00
CA SER A 183 -8.99 -1.58 21.34
C SER A 183 -10.43 -1.90 21.78
N MET A 184 -11.41 -1.78 20.88
CA MET A 184 -12.82 -2.09 21.18
C MET A 184 -13.07 -3.59 21.44
N LEU A 185 -12.27 -4.47 20.84
CA LEU A 185 -12.36 -5.92 21.04
C LEU A 185 -11.57 -6.40 22.28
N ALA A 186 -10.76 -5.53 22.88
CA ALA A 186 -9.96 -5.84 24.06
C ALA A 186 -10.69 -5.54 25.38
N ASP A 187 -11.70 -4.66 25.34
CA ASP A 187 -12.65 -4.35 26.41
C ASP A 187 -13.85 -5.32 26.40
#